data_AF-A0A932EY72-F1
#
_entry.id   AF-A0A932EY72-F1
#
_cell.length_a   1.000
_cell.length_b   1.000
_cell.length_c   1.000
_cell.angle_alpha   90.00
_cell.angle_beta   90.00
_cell.angle_gamma   90.00
#
_symmetry.space_group_name_H-M   'P 1'
#
loop_
_entity.id
_entity.type
_entity.pdbx_description
1 polymer ?
#
loop_
_entity_poly.entity_id
_entity_poly.type
_entity_poly.pdbx_seq_one_letter_code
_entity_poly.pdbx_strand_id
1 'polypeptide(L)'
;MAYSALSPEADAQVDAAFEIAGYMCESRSGEPERDYKKMGQAAFAVMSHHHVVSNREELNQKAVAAEELLPGVFADDVIEQAGVEDEAHHFLKTKVWGSVATAPTTTGQTLAETLGLVLCEAKVARTDDNGNTKLVRGRFLTDDEDLIMDFYVRPIGDTLVNAFVKSNKRAEVVLTRLPQLETKVARALGSSVRQAVAQLTAAKVSAGSVRSLPAGDEPAA
;
A
#
# COMPACT_ATOMS: atom_id res chain seq x y z
N MET A 1 10.26 11.09 -0.26
CA MET A 1 11.63 10.74 0.17
C MET A 1 12.46 10.65 -1.09
N ALA A 2 13.52 11.45 -1.21
CA ALA A 2 14.52 11.22 -2.25
C ALA A 2 15.26 9.93 -1.85
N TYR A 3 15.18 8.89 -2.67
CA TYR A 3 16.05 7.74 -2.48
C TYR A 3 17.48 8.24 -2.68
N SER A 4 18.38 7.94 -1.74
CA SER A 4 19.81 8.02 -2.04
C SER A 4 20.02 7.25 -3.33
N ALA A 5 20.81 7.80 -4.25
CA ALA A 5 21.26 7.01 -5.39
C ALA A 5 21.96 5.77 -4.83
N LEU A 6 21.60 4.60 -5.35
CA LEU A 6 22.29 3.35 -5.01
C LEU A 6 23.76 3.48 -5.40
N SER A 7 24.64 2.82 -4.66
CA SER A 7 25.98 2.56 -5.17
C SER A 7 25.89 1.79 -6.51
N PRO A 8 26.83 2.00 -7.46
CA PRO A 8 26.83 1.27 -8.73
C PRO A 8 26.84 -0.25 -8.57
N GLU A 9 27.47 -0.74 -7.50
CA GLU A 9 27.51 -2.15 -7.15
C GLU A 9 26.15 -2.67 -6.69
N ALA A 10 25.51 -1.98 -5.75
CA ALA A 10 24.16 -2.33 -5.31
C ALA A 10 23.14 -2.25 -6.46
N ASP A 11 23.29 -1.27 -7.36
CA ASP A 11 22.42 -1.15 -8.53
C ASP A 11 22.58 -2.34 -9.49
N ALA A 12 23.82 -2.78 -9.74
CA ALA A 12 24.09 -3.97 -10.56
C ALA A 12 23.54 -5.26 -9.92
N GLN A 13 23.64 -5.41 -8.59
CA GLN A 13 23.03 -6.53 -7.86
C GLN A 13 21.50 -6.55 -7.99
N VAL A 14 20.86 -5.37 -7.93
CA VAL A 14 19.41 -5.25 -8.16
C VAL A 14 19.06 -5.64 -9.59
N ASP A 15 19.82 -5.20 -10.60
CA ASP A 15 19.60 -5.60 -12.00
C ASP A 15 19.72 -7.11 -12.19
N ALA A 16 20.76 -7.72 -11.61
CA ALA A 16 20.94 -9.18 -11.66
C ALA A 16 19.76 -9.92 -11.02
N ALA A 17 19.27 -9.47 -9.86
CA ALA A 17 18.11 -10.06 -9.21
C ALA A 17 16.83 -9.94 -10.07
N PHE A 18 16.61 -8.79 -10.71
CA PHE A 18 15.49 -8.60 -11.64
C PHE A 18 15.61 -9.47 -12.89
N GLU A 19 16.81 -9.63 -13.44
CA GLU A 19 17.07 -10.47 -14.60
C GLU A 19 16.77 -11.94 -14.29
N ILE A 20 17.37 -12.48 -13.22
CA ILE A 20 17.20 -13.87 -12.79
C ILE A 20 15.72 -14.16 -12.46
N ALA A 21 15.02 -13.24 -11.79
CA ALA A 21 13.60 -13.38 -11.46
C ALA A 21 12.65 -13.22 -12.67
N GLY A 22 13.16 -12.84 -13.85
CA GLY A 22 12.35 -12.62 -15.05
C GLY A 22 11.55 -11.30 -15.02
N TYR A 23 11.99 -10.33 -14.23
CA TYR A 23 11.39 -9.01 -14.07
C TYR A 23 12.10 -7.94 -14.91
N MET A 24 12.85 -8.30 -15.94
CA MET A 24 13.35 -7.35 -16.93
C MET A 24 12.38 -7.23 -18.12
N CYS A 25 12.39 -6.07 -18.77
CA CYS A 25 11.71 -5.81 -20.03
C CYS A 25 12.61 -5.00 -20.96
N GLU A 26 12.35 -5.05 -22.27
CA GLU A 26 13.01 -4.15 -23.22
C GLU A 26 12.36 -2.77 -23.16
N SER A 27 13.18 -1.76 -22.91
CA SER A 27 12.79 -0.35 -23.03
C SER A 27 12.51 0.02 -24.50
N ARG A 28 11.98 1.22 -24.73
CA ARG A 28 11.76 1.73 -26.11
C ARG A 28 13.05 1.90 -26.92
N SER A 29 14.20 2.01 -26.25
CA SER A 29 15.51 2.09 -26.89
C SER A 29 16.15 0.71 -27.13
N GLY A 30 15.49 -0.38 -26.73
CA GLY A 30 16.04 -1.74 -26.81
C GLY A 30 17.00 -2.10 -25.68
N GLU A 31 17.19 -1.20 -24.70
CA GLU A 31 18.01 -1.46 -23.51
C GLU A 31 17.19 -2.21 -22.45
N PRO A 32 17.80 -3.11 -21.68
CA PRO A 32 17.13 -3.81 -20.58
C PRO A 32 16.73 -2.82 -19.48
N GLU A 33 15.47 -2.88 -19.05
CA GLU A 33 14.90 -2.03 -17.99
C GLU A 33 14.14 -2.89 -16.97
N ARG A 34 14.18 -2.48 -15.70
CA ARG A 34 13.45 -3.12 -14.60
C ARG A 34 11.93 -3.00 -14.81
N ASP A 35 11.25 -4.13 -14.95
CA ASP A 35 9.80 -4.22 -15.03
C ASP A 35 9.17 -4.26 -13.63
N TYR A 36 9.05 -3.07 -13.03
CA TYR A 36 8.38 -2.92 -11.73
C TYR A 36 6.91 -3.33 -11.75
N LYS A 37 6.26 -3.37 -12.92
CA LYS A 37 4.87 -3.81 -13.04
C LYS A 37 4.78 -5.32 -12.85
N LYS A 38 5.63 -6.10 -13.52
CA LYS A 38 5.72 -7.56 -13.31
C LYS A 38 6.08 -7.91 -11.87
N MET A 39 7.07 -7.23 -11.28
CA MET A 39 7.42 -7.42 -9.86
C MET A 39 6.22 -7.13 -8.95
N GLY A 40 5.47 -6.06 -9.20
CA GLY A 40 4.27 -5.73 -8.43
C GLY A 40 3.13 -6.75 -8.61
N GLN A 41 2.98 -7.35 -9.80
CA GLN A 41 2.04 -8.45 -10.04
C GLN A 41 2.46 -9.72 -9.29
N ALA A 42 3.75 -10.05 -9.25
CA ALA A 42 4.27 -11.16 -8.47
C ALA A 42 4.04 -10.95 -6.96
N ALA A 43 4.34 -9.75 -6.45
CA ALA A 43 4.05 -9.38 -5.05
C ALA A 43 2.56 -9.52 -4.71
N PHE A 44 1.67 -9.10 -5.62
CA PHE A 44 0.23 -9.28 -5.43
C PHE A 44 -0.17 -10.76 -5.48
N ALA A 45 0.42 -11.57 -6.37
CA ALA A 45 0.12 -13.00 -6.44
C ALA A 45 0.44 -13.73 -5.12
N VAL A 46 1.58 -13.40 -4.49
CA VAL A 46 1.94 -13.91 -3.15
C VAL A 46 0.87 -13.51 -2.12
N MET A 47 0.47 -12.24 -2.13
CA MET A 47 -0.59 -11.73 -1.25
C MET A 47 -1.92 -12.48 -1.44
N SER A 48 -2.38 -12.65 -2.68
CA SER A 48 -3.67 -13.27 -2.97
C SER A 48 -3.72 -14.76 -2.66
N HIS A 49 -2.59 -15.46 -2.72
CA HIS A 49 -2.55 -16.90 -2.40
C HIS A 49 -2.39 -17.19 -0.91
N HIS A 50 -1.70 -16.33 -0.15
CA HIS A 50 -1.30 -16.65 1.22
C HIS A 50 -1.79 -15.68 2.29
N HIS A 51 -2.15 -14.45 1.91
CA HIS A 51 -2.37 -13.34 2.85
C HIS A 51 -3.80 -12.77 2.77
N VAL A 52 -4.78 -13.65 2.52
CA VAL A 52 -6.22 -13.33 2.58
C VAL A 52 -6.77 -13.68 3.96
N VAL A 53 -7.24 -12.65 4.68
CA VAL A 53 -7.75 -12.72 6.05
C VAL A 53 -9.27 -12.64 6.02
N SER A 54 -9.94 -13.64 6.60
CA SER A 54 -11.41 -13.69 6.63
C SER A 54 -12.01 -13.21 7.95
N ASN A 55 -11.19 -13.07 9.01
CA ASN A 55 -11.63 -12.60 10.32
C ASN A 55 -10.44 -12.08 11.14
N ARG A 56 -10.73 -11.44 12.28
CA ARG A 56 -9.71 -10.82 13.14
C ARG A 56 -8.74 -11.81 13.79
N GLU A 57 -9.12 -13.07 14.01
CA GLU A 57 -8.27 -14.07 14.66
C GLU A 57 -7.11 -14.50 13.76
N GLU A 58 -7.35 -14.53 12.44
CA GLU A 58 -6.35 -14.87 11.43
C GLU A 58 -5.31 -13.76 11.18
N LEU A 59 -5.59 -12.53 11.64
CA LEU A 59 -4.80 -11.34 11.28
C LEU A 59 -3.30 -11.50 11.61
N ASN A 60 -2.98 -11.98 12.81
CA ASN A 60 -1.58 -12.15 13.22
C ASN A 60 -0.88 -13.29 12.46
N GLN A 61 -1.63 -14.26 11.95
CA GLN A 61 -1.07 -15.41 11.23
C GLN A 61 -0.89 -15.11 9.74
N LYS A 62 -1.83 -14.40 9.12
CA LYS A 62 -1.92 -14.24 7.67
C LYS A 62 -1.52 -12.87 7.15
N ALA A 63 -1.53 -11.80 7.95
CA ALA A 63 -0.98 -10.53 7.46
C ALA A 63 0.53 -10.66 7.26
N VAL A 64 1.08 -10.09 6.19
CA VAL A 64 2.52 -10.17 5.86
C VAL A 64 3.25 -8.90 6.28
N ALA A 65 4.41 -9.05 6.90
CA ALA A 65 5.35 -7.96 7.17
C ALA A 65 6.28 -7.72 5.97
N ALA A 66 6.95 -6.57 5.95
CA ALA A 66 7.83 -6.22 4.83
C ALA A 66 8.97 -7.22 4.60
N GLU A 67 9.53 -7.76 5.69
CA GLU A 67 10.59 -8.77 5.66
C GLU A 67 10.11 -10.12 5.12
N GLU A 68 8.84 -10.46 5.32
CA GLU A 68 8.25 -11.75 4.97
C GLU A 68 7.84 -11.80 3.48
N LEU A 69 7.61 -10.65 2.86
CA LEU A 69 7.12 -10.58 1.49
C LEU A 69 8.23 -10.73 0.45
N LEU A 70 9.44 -10.25 0.74
CA LEU A 70 10.55 -10.25 -0.23
C LEU A 70 10.89 -11.66 -0.72
N PRO A 71 11.08 -12.68 0.14
CA PRO A 71 11.38 -14.05 -0.30
C PRO A 71 10.30 -14.68 -1.19
N GLY A 72 9.04 -14.23 -1.06
CA GLY A 72 7.95 -14.69 -1.92
C GLY A 72 8.00 -14.10 -3.34
N VAL A 73 8.67 -12.96 -3.52
CA VAL A 73 8.77 -12.24 -4.80
C VAL A 73 10.12 -12.48 -5.47
N PHE A 74 11.19 -12.44 -4.69
CA PHE A 74 12.54 -12.83 -5.11
C PHE A 74 12.92 -14.02 -4.24
N ALA A 75 12.90 -15.23 -4.80
CA ALA A 75 13.27 -16.43 -4.07
C ALA A 75 14.71 -16.34 -3.53
N ASP A 76 15.00 -17.02 -2.43
CA ASP A 76 16.31 -16.90 -1.75
C ASP A 76 17.49 -17.25 -2.67
N ASP A 77 17.32 -18.21 -3.58
CA ASP A 77 18.32 -18.58 -4.57
C ASP A 77 18.59 -17.46 -5.58
N VAL A 78 17.58 -16.63 -5.90
CA VAL A 78 17.75 -15.42 -6.73
C VAL A 78 18.59 -14.39 -5.99
N ILE A 79 18.28 -14.15 -4.72
CA ILE A 79 19.00 -13.19 -3.87
C ILE A 79 20.47 -13.62 -3.69
N GLU A 80 20.71 -14.91 -3.46
CA GLU A 80 22.06 -15.49 -3.35
C GLU A 80 22.83 -15.41 -4.67
N GLN A 81 22.22 -15.80 -5.79
CA GLN A 81 22.87 -15.79 -7.11
C GLN A 81 23.21 -14.38 -7.58
N ALA A 82 22.35 -13.40 -7.30
CA ALA A 82 22.60 -11.99 -7.61
C ALA A 82 23.62 -11.33 -6.66
N GLY A 83 24.06 -12.03 -5.59
CA GLY A 83 25.00 -11.51 -4.62
C GLY A 83 24.48 -10.26 -3.91
N VAL A 84 23.17 -10.23 -3.61
CA VAL A 84 22.50 -9.05 -3.06
C VAL A 84 23.00 -8.77 -1.64
N GLU A 85 23.65 -7.63 -1.46
CA GLU A 85 24.09 -7.14 -0.15
C GLU A 85 23.04 -6.21 0.51
N ASP A 86 23.35 -5.70 1.71
CA ASP A 86 22.41 -4.93 2.55
C ASP A 86 21.74 -3.76 1.83
N GLU A 87 22.48 -2.99 1.03
CA GLU A 87 21.95 -1.82 0.32
C GLU A 87 20.95 -2.23 -0.78
N ALA A 88 21.32 -3.21 -1.61
CA ALA A 88 20.46 -3.76 -2.66
C ALA A 88 19.25 -4.49 -2.06
N HIS A 89 19.45 -5.26 -0.99
CA HIS A 89 18.40 -5.96 -0.26
C HIS A 89 17.38 -4.97 0.32
N HIS A 90 17.86 -3.89 0.97
CA HIS A 90 16.99 -2.83 1.48
C HIS A 90 16.17 -2.16 0.37
N PHE A 91 16.79 -1.92 -0.80
CA PHE A 91 16.11 -1.36 -1.96
C PHE A 91 15.02 -2.31 -2.49
N LEU A 92 15.35 -3.58 -2.75
CA LEU A 92 14.40 -4.59 -3.21
C LEU A 92 13.22 -4.71 -2.25
N LYS A 93 13.49 -4.86 -0.94
CA LYS A 93 12.45 -4.91 0.09
C LYS A 93 11.54 -3.69 0.03
N THR A 94 12.11 -2.50 -0.08
CA THR A 94 11.34 -1.25 -0.14
C THR A 94 10.50 -1.15 -1.41
N LYS A 95 11.01 -1.59 -2.55
CA LYS A 95 10.28 -1.60 -3.83
C LYS A 95 9.14 -2.62 -3.83
N VAL A 96 9.41 -3.86 -3.40
CA VAL A 96 8.40 -4.91 -3.26
C VAL A 96 7.31 -4.45 -2.29
N TRP A 97 7.67 -3.98 -1.11
CA TRP A 97 6.71 -3.46 -0.14
C TRP A 97 5.94 -2.26 -0.69
N GLY A 98 6.59 -1.35 -1.43
CA GLY A 98 5.92 -0.21 -2.07
C GLY A 98 4.85 -0.62 -3.08
N SER A 99 5.04 -1.74 -3.78
CA SER A 99 4.09 -2.23 -4.81
C SER A 99 2.75 -2.68 -4.23
N VAL A 100 2.75 -3.13 -2.97
CA VAL A 100 1.56 -3.56 -2.22
C VAL A 100 1.14 -2.50 -1.18
N ALA A 101 1.33 -1.21 -1.46
CA ALA A 101 0.81 -0.16 -0.59
C ALA A 101 -0.72 -0.04 -0.67
N THR A 102 -1.38 0.34 0.43
CA THR A 102 -2.85 0.44 0.53
C THR A 102 -3.45 1.69 -0.14
N ALA A 103 -2.66 2.46 -0.89
CA ALA A 103 -3.19 3.63 -1.59
C ALA A 103 -3.99 3.19 -2.83
N PRO A 104 -5.10 3.86 -3.19
CA PRO A 104 -5.99 3.42 -4.27
C PRO A 104 -5.31 3.19 -5.63
N THR A 105 -4.27 3.96 -5.94
CA THR A 105 -3.62 3.94 -7.26
C THR A 105 -2.41 3.01 -7.33
N THR A 106 -2.15 2.21 -6.30
CA THR A 106 -1.02 1.26 -6.31
C THR A 106 -1.37 0.03 -7.11
N THR A 107 -0.35 -0.65 -7.63
CA THR A 107 -0.52 -1.93 -8.34
C THR A 107 -1.29 -2.93 -7.49
N GLY A 108 -0.89 -3.11 -6.22
CA GLY A 108 -1.53 -4.06 -5.31
C GLY A 108 -3.02 -3.76 -5.07
N GLN A 109 -3.40 -2.50 -4.83
CA GLN A 109 -4.79 -2.15 -4.58
C GLN A 109 -5.65 -2.25 -5.85
N THR A 110 -5.11 -1.80 -7.00
CA THR A 110 -5.81 -1.93 -8.30
C THR A 110 -6.07 -3.39 -8.65
N LEU A 111 -5.11 -4.29 -8.38
CA LEU A 111 -5.30 -5.72 -8.61
C LEU A 111 -6.26 -6.36 -7.58
N ALA A 112 -6.20 -5.95 -6.31
CA ALA A 112 -7.14 -6.41 -5.27
C ALA A 112 -8.61 -6.14 -5.68
N GLU A 113 -8.88 -4.95 -6.21
CA GLU A 113 -10.21 -4.56 -6.68
C GLU A 113 -10.74 -5.50 -7.78
N THR A 114 -9.88 -6.01 -8.66
CA THR A 114 -10.30 -6.97 -9.70
C THR A 114 -10.79 -8.31 -9.14
N LEU A 115 -10.41 -8.64 -7.91
CA LEU A 115 -10.82 -9.85 -7.19
C LEU A 115 -11.92 -9.57 -6.15
N GLY A 116 -12.41 -8.33 -6.05
CA GLY A 116 -13.38 -7.95 -5.01
C GLY A 116 -12.78 -7.87 -3.60
N LEU A 117 -11.46 -7.70 -3.49
CA LEU A 117 -10.73 -7.62 -2.22
C LEU A 117 -10.23 -6.20 -1.96
N VAL A 118 -9.95 -5.88 -0.70
CA VAL A 118 -9.31 -4.63 -0.27
C VAL A 118 -7.98 -4.93 0.43
N LEU A 119 -6.93 -4.22 0.04
CA LEU A 119 -5.62 -4.32 0.67
C LEU A 119 -5.57 -3.41 1.90
N CYS A 120 -5.53 -4.04 3.07
CA CYS A 120 -5.56 -3.38 4.36
C CYS A 120 -4.17 -3.38 5.02
N GLU A 121 -3.99 -2.49 6.01
CA GLU A 121 -2.77 -2.44 6.82
C GLU A 121 -3.12 -2.41 8.31
N ALA A 122 -2.46 -3.26 9.10
CA ALA A 122 -2.65 -3.35 10.54
C ALA A 122 -1.30 -3.42 11.27
N LYS A 123 -1.34 -3.19 12.58
CA LYS A 123 -0.23 -3.57 13.47
C LYS A 123 -0.42 -5.02 13.88
N VAL A 124 0.56 -5.87 13.59
CA VAL A 124 0.53 -7.30 13.91
C VAL A 124 1.70 -7.68 14.81
N ALA A 125 1.45 -8.63 15.70
CA ALA A 125 2.45 -9.14 16.60
C ALA A 125 3.40 -10.10 15.85
N ARG A 126 4.70 -9.90 16.04
CA ARG A 126 5.77 -10.78 15.59
C ARG A 126 6.76 -11.02 16.70
N THR A 127 7.14 -12.27 16.89
CA THR A 127 8.19 -12.64 17.83
C THR A 127 9.51 -12.65 17.09
N ASP A 128 10.50 -11.91 17.60
CA ASP A 128 11.86 -11.94 17.05
C ASP A 128 12.64 -13.18 17.53
N ASP A 129 13.84 -13.39 17.01
CA ASP A 129 14.70 -14.53 17.36
C ASP A 129 15.10 -14.58 18.84
N ASN A 130 14.97 -13.45 19.55
CA ASN A 130 15.23 -13.34 20.99
C ASN A 130 13.97 -13.66 21.83
N GLY A 131 12.85 -14.03 21.20
CA GLY A 131 11.58 -14.30 21.86
C GLY A 131 10.79 -13.05 22.24
N ASN A 132 11.19 -11.85 21.80
CA ASN A 132 10.46 -10.62 22.10
C ASN A 132 9.35 -10.37 21.08
N THR A 133 8.13 -10.15 21.56
CA THR A 133 7.02 -9.75 20.71
C THR A 133 7.06 -8.25 20.41
N LYS A 134 7.18 -7.91 19.13
CA LYS A 134 7.09 -6.54 18.60
C LYS A 134 5.83 -6.39 17.73
N LEU A 135 5.24 -5.19 17.75
CA LEU A 135 4.19 -4.82 16.81
C LEU A 135 4.83 -4.24 15.55
N VAL A 136 4.66 -4.93 14.42
CA VAL A 136 5.13 -4.48 13.10
C VAL A 136 3.95 -4.13 12.21
N ARG A 137 4.21 -3.39 11.12
CA ARG A 137 3.18 -3.13 10.11
C ARG A 137 3.02 -4.37 9.25
N GLY A 138 1.83 -4.94 9.24
CA GLY A 138 1.43 -6.04 8.39
C GLY A 138 0.39 -5.59 7.37
N ARG A 139 0.41 -6.20 6.18
CA ARG A 139 -0.61 -6.00 5.14
C ARG A 139 -1.31 -7.29 4.81
N PHE A 140 -2.56 -7.20 4.41
CA PHE A 140 -3.39 -8.36 4.10
C PHE A 140 -4.51 -7.96 3.16
N LEU A 141 -5.04 -8.94 2.43
CA LEU A 141 -6.23 -8.81 1.61
C LEU A 141 -7.45 -9.31 2.39
N THR A 142 -8.60 -8.69 2.17
CA THR A 142 -9.85 -9.13 2.80
C THR A 142 -11.06 -8.64 2.01
N ASP A 143 -12.17 -9.36 2.10
CA ASP A 143 -13.53 -8.98 1.70
C ASP A 143 -14.43 -8.72 2.93
N ASP A 144 -13.92 -8.94 4.15
CA ASP A 144 -14.70 -8.76 5.38
C ASP A 144 -14.94 -7.27 5.69
N GLU A 145 -16.22 -6.90 5.81
CA GLU A 145 -16.64 -5.51 5.98
C GLU A 145 -16.07 -4.88 7.26
N ASP A 146 -16.02 -5.62 8.37
CA ASP A 146 -15.53 -5.12 9.65
C ASP A 146 -14.02 -4.85 9.59
N LEU A 147 -13.26 -5.76 8.97
CA LEU A 147 -11.82 -5.57 8.77
C LEU A 147 -11.54 -4.39 7.83
N ILE A 148 -12.30 -4.22 6.75
CA ILE A 148 -12.17 -3.07 5.84
C ILE A 148 -12.45 -1.76 6.59
N MET A 149 -13.51 -1.73 7.39
CA MET A 149 -13.87 -0.54 8.15
C MET A 149 -12.80 -0.19 9.18
N ASP A 150 -12.26 -1.18 9.89
CA ASP A 150 -11.29 -0.97 10.97
C ASP A 150 -9.87 -0.65 10.45
N PHE A 151 -9.44 -1.27 9.35
CA PHE A 151 -8.04 -1.24 8.89
C PHE A 151 -7.80 -0.49 7.58
N TYR A 152 -8.86 -0.09 6.85
CA TYR A 152 -8.74 0.74 5.64
C TYR A 152 -9.45 2.08 5.79
N VAL A 153 -10.73 2.08 6.16
CA VAL A 153 -11.56 3.31 6.19
C VAL A 153 -11.30 4.17 7.42
N ARG A 154 -11.40 3.60 8.63
CA ARG A 154 -11.24 4.35 9.89
C ARG A 154 -9.88 5.06 10.00
N PRO A 155 -8.73 4.45 9.65
CA PRO A 155 -7.44 5.15 9.72
C PRO A 155 -7.37 6.42 8.86
N ILE A 156 -8.05 6.46 7.72
CA ILE A 156 -8.15 7.66 6.87
C ILE A 156 -8.98 8.73 7.60
N GLY A 157 -10.12 8.34 8.17
CA GLY A 157 -10.96 9.22 8.99
C GLY A 157 -10.18 9.82 10.17
N ASP A 158 -9.47 8.99 10.92
CA ASP A 158 -8.64 9.41 12.06
C ASP A 158 -7.55 10.39 11.62
N THR A 159 -6.94 10.17 10.45
CA THR A 159 -5.93 11.08 9.89
C THR A 159 -6.53 12.45 9.57
N LEU A 160 -7.73 12.49 8.96
CA LEU A 160 -8.45 13.73 8.67
C LEU A 160 -8.84 14.48 9.95
N VAL A 161 -9.38 13.78 10.95
CA VAL A 161 -9.72 14.37 12.26
C VAL A 161 -8.48 14.94 12.92
N ASN A 162 -7.37 14.20 12.94
CA ASN A 162 -6.11 14.67 13.52
C ASN A 162 -5.52 15.88 12.79
N ALA A 163 -5.62 15.92 11.46
CA ALA A 163 -5.23 17.08 10.66
C ALA A 163 -6.10 18.31 10.97
N PHE A 164 -7.41 18.10 11.14
CA PHE A 164 -8.33 19.17 11.55
C PHE A 164 -8.01 19.70 12.95
N VAL A 165 -7.79 18.82 13.94
CA VAL A 165 -7.39 19.21 15.31
C VAL A 165 -6.10 20.03 15.30
N LYS A 166 -5.09 19.62 14.53
CA LYS A 166 -3.84 20.38 14.38
C LYS A 166 -4.08 21.76 13.75
N SER A 167 -4.97 21.83 12.75
CA SER A 167 -5.32 23.09 12.09
C SER A 167 -6.07 24.03 13.03
N ASN A 168 -6.98 23.49 13.85
CA ASN A 168 -7.70 24.26 14.87
C ASN A 168 -6.77 24.83 15.94
N LYS A 169 -5.81 24.05 16.45
CA LYS A 169 -4.79 24.55 17.39
C LYS A 169 -3.96 25.69 16.80
N ARG A 170 -3.62 25.64 15.51
CA ARG A 170 -2.91 26.73 14.82
C ARG A 170 -3.79 27.97 14.69
N ALA A 171 -5.07 27.79 14.35
CA ALA A 171 -6.04 28.87 14.29
C ALA A 171 -6.23 29.55 15.66
N GLU A 172 -6.31 28.79 16.74
CA GLU A 172 -6.39 29.30 18.11
C GLU A 172 -5.20 30.19 18.49
N VAL A 173 -3.98 29.80 18.12
CA VAL A 173 -2.78 30.63 18.31
C VAL A 173 -2.87 31.95 17.54
N VAL A 174 -3.42 31.93 16.32
CA VAL A 174 -3.63 33.14 15.50
C VAL A 174 -4.70 34.03 16.14
N LEU A 175 -5.84 33.46 16.54
CA LEU A 175 -6.98 34.22 17.08
C LEU A 175 -6.69 34.81 18.46
N THR A 176 -5.91 34.11 19.29
CA THR A 176 -5.41 34.66 20.57
C THR A 176 -4.58 35.92 20.37
N ARG A 177 -3.82 36.01 19.26
CA ARG A 177 -2.97 37.17 18.94
C ARG A 177 -3.70 38.24 18.13
N LEU A 178 -4.64 37.83 17.27
CA LEU A 178 -5.34 38.67 16.30
C LEU A 178 -6.84 38.32 16.28
N PRO A 179 -7.61 38.68 17.33
CA PRO A 179 -9.03 38.33 17.42
C PRO A 179 -9.87 38.85 16.24
N GLN A 180 -9.48 39.98 15.65
CA GLN A 180 -10.14 40.57 14.48
C GLN A 180 -10.11 39.69 13.22
N LEU A 181 -9.33 38.60 13.21
CA LEU A 181 -9.27 37.64 12.11
C LEU A 181 -10.28 36.49 12.23
N GLU A 182 -11.07 36.42 13.30
CA GLU A 182 -12.02 35.33 13.59
C GLU A 182 -12.87 34.95 12.37
N THR A 183 -13.59 35.91 11.78
CA THR A 183 -14.46 35.66 10.62
C THR A 183 -13.69 35.14 9.41
N LYS A 184 -12.45 35.60 9.18
CA LYS A 184 -11.62 35.15 8.05
C LYS A 184 -11.12 33.73 8.27
N VAL A 185 -10.69 33.42 9.48
CA VAL A 185 -10.22 32.08 9.88
C VAL A 185 -11.36 31.07 9.84
N ALA A 186 -12.52 31.42 10.40
CA ALA A 186 -13.73 30.59 10.37
C ALA A 186 -14.18 30.31 8.93
N ARG A 187 -14.16 31.33 8.05
CA ARG A 187 -14.50 31.16 6.63
C ARG A 187 -13.52 30.22 5.92
N ALA A 188 -12.22 30.37 6.16
CA ALA A 188 -11.19 29.53 5.54
C ALA A 188 -11.32 28.06 5.96
N LEU A 189 -11.40 27.79 7.28
CA LEU A 189 -11.58 26.44 7.81
C LEU A 189 -12.89 25.80 7.31
N GLY A 190 -13.99 26.55 7.35
CA GLY A 190 -15.28 26.07 6.87
C GLY A 190 -15.27 25.74 5.37
N SER A 191 -14.52 26.49 4.55
CA SER A 191 -14.35 26.19 3.13
C SER A 191 -13.61 24.87 2.91
N SER A 192 -12.51 24.64 3.61
CA SER A 192 -11.73 23.41 3.48
C SER A 192 -12.52 22.18 3.92
N VAL A 193 -13.28 22.28 5.02
CA VAL A 193 -14.15 21.17 5.49
C VAL A 193 -15.24 20.86 4.47
N ARG A 194 -15.93 21.88 3.94
CA ARG A 194 -16.96 21.65 2.91
C ARG A 194 -16.38 21.00 1.65
N GLN A 195 -15.18 21.39 1.23
CA GLN A 195 -14.52 20.78 0.08
C GLN A 195 -14.17 19.30 0.33
N ALA A 196 -13.63 18.98 1.51
CA ALA A 196 -13.34 17.59 1.88
C ALA A 196 -14.61 16.72 1.95
N VAL A 197 -15.68 17.24 2.55
CA VAL A 197 -16.98 16.55 2.62
C VAL A 197 -17.57 16.35 1.23
N ALA A 198 -17.52 17.36 0.35
CA ALA A 198 -18.01 17.26 -1.01
C ALA A 198 -17.30 16.14 -1.80
N GLN A 199 -15.98 16.00 -1.64
CA GLN A 199 -15.19 14.93 -2.26
C GLN A 199 -15.59 13.55 -1.75
N LEU A 200 -15.84 13.39 -0.44
CA LEU A 200 -16.33 12.14 0.14
C LEU A 200 -17.72 11.77 -0.39
N THR A 201 -18.62 12.76 -0.53
CA THR A 201 -19.97 12.51 -1.08
C THR A 201 -19.96 12.21 -2.59
N ALA A 202 -19.01 12.77 -3.35
CA ALA A 202 -18.88 12.50 -4.78
C ALA A 202 -18.39 11.07 -5.06
N ALA A 203 -17.56 10.50 -4.17
CA ALA A 203 -17.11 9.10 -4.28
C ALA A 203 -18.27 8.09 -4.29
N LYS A 204 -19.41 8.38 -3.62
CA LYS A 204 -20.62 7.53 -3.64
C LYS A 204 -21.25 7.37 -5.03
N VAL A 205 -21.08 8.33 -5.94
CA VAL A 205 -21.74 8.30 -7.26
C VAL A 205 -20.97 7.44 -8.26
N SER A 206 -19.64 7.34 -8.11
CA SER A 206 -18.80 6.58 -9.03
C SER A 206 -18.85 5.06 -8.80
N ALA A 207 -19.10 4.61 -7.56
CA ALA A 207 -19.20 3.18 -7.23
C ALA A 207 -20.50 2.52 -7.75
N GLY A 208 -21.55 3.30 -8.02
CA GLY A 208 -22.82 2.80 -8.58
C GLY A 208 -22.80 2.56 -10.10
N SER A 209 -21.67 2.78 -10.78
CA SER A 209 -21.55 2.70 -12.25
C SER A 209 -20.68 1.54 -12.74
N VAL A 210 -20.34 0.56 -11.89
CA VAL A 210 -19.59 -0.63 -12.29
C VAL A 210 -20.54 -1.70 -12.81
N ARG A 211 -20.66 -1.72 -14.15
CA ARG A 211 -21.06 -2.80 -15.07
C ARG A 211 -21.66 -4.07 -14.44
N SER A 212 -22.93 -4.31 -14.73
CA SER A 212 -23.47 -5.67 -14.85
C SER A 212 -22.60 -6.48 -15.82
N LEU A 213 -21.96 -7.53 -15.30
CA LEU A 213 -21.32 -8.54 -16.14
C LEU A 213 -22.39 -9.23 -17.00
N PRO A 214 -22.16 -9.45 -18.31
CA PRO A 214 -23.03 -10.31 -19.09
C PRO A 214 -22.93 -11.73 -18.54
N ALA A 215 -24.07 -12.32 -18.20
CA ALA A 215 -24.19 -13.73 -17.88
C ALA A 215 -23.60 -14.54 -19.05
N GLY A 216 -22.59 -15.36 -18.76
CA GLY A 216 -21.97 -16.22 -19.76
C GLY A 216 -22.98 -17.24 -20.28
N ASP A 217 -23.08 -17.33 -21.61
CA ASP A 217 -23.77 -18.40 -22.31
C ASP A 217 -23.15 -19.77 -21.92
N GLU A 218 -23.99 -20.68 -21.43
CA GLU A 218 -23.66 -22.10 -21.30
C GLU A 218 -23.37 -22.68 -22.70
N PRO A 219 -22.27 -23.45 -22.88
CA PRO A 219 -22.10 -24.21 -24.10
C PRO A 219 -23.10 -25.38 -24.11
N ALA A 220 -23.97 -25.40 -25.11
CA ALA A 220 -24.82 -26.55 -25.41
C ALA A 220 -23.95 -27.78 -25.75
N ALA A 221 -24.31 -28.91 -25.13
CA ALA A 221 -23.72 -30.23 -25.34
C ALA A 221 -24.02 -30.82 -26.73
#